data_AF-A0A0W0FLL6-F1
#
_entry.id   AF-A0A0W0FLL6-F1
#
_cell.length_a   1.000
_cell.length_b   1.000
_cell.length_c   1.000
_cell.angle_alpha   90.00
_cell.angle_beta   90.00
_cell.angle_gamma   90.00
#
_symmetry.space_group_name_H-M   'P 1'
#
loop_
_entity.id
_entity.type
_entity.pdbx_description
1 polymer ?
#
loop_
_entity_poly.entity_id
_entity_poly.type
_entity_poly.pdbx_seq_one_letter_code
_entity_poly.pdbx_strand_id
1 'polypeptide(L)' 'MNYEFKKKVNVSEVNKNVEQLLINAARIMYSDPARRFRWSVSVENTSMRFWFMWRSICFVHKPFNFITVRFCKLF' A
#
# COMPACT_ATOMS: atom_id res chain seq x y z
N MET A 1 8.85 -5.56 1.04
CA MET A 1 7.69 -4.76 1.49
C MET A 1 8.02 -3.30 1.24
N ASN A 2 7.09 -2.51 0.68
CA ASN A 2 7.22 -1.06 0.60
C ASN A 2 6.15 -0.41 1.50
N TYR A 3 6.55 0.56 2.32
CA TYR A 3 5.66 1.27 3.24
C TYR A 3 5.75 2.76 2.94
N GLU A 4 4.65 3.38 2.53
CA GLU A 4 4.63 4.82 2.29
C GLU A 4 3.71 5.53 3.27
N PHE A 5 4.31 6.42 4.07
CA PHE A 5 3.65 7.14 5.15
C PHE A 5 3.55 8.63 4.86
N LYS A 6 2.35 9.21 5.05
CA LYS A 6 2.13 10.66 5.11
C LYS A 6 1.36 11.03 6.37
N LYS A 7 1.86 12.07 7.06
CA LYS A 7 1.30 12.57 8.34
C LYS A 7 0.01 13.38 8.15
N LYS A 8 -0.17 14.05 7.01
CA LYS A 8 -1.35 14.89 6.74
C LYS A 8 -2.33 14.19 5.82
N VAL A 9 -3.62 14.38 6.09
CA VAL A 9 -4.72 13.87 5.25
C VAL A 9 -5.19 15.01 4.34
N ASN A 10 -4.40 15.30 3.32
CA ASN A 10 -4.83 16.12 2.19
C ASN A 10 -5.01 15.20 0.98
N VAL A 11 -6.12 15.35 0.23
CA VAL A 11 -6.41 14.50 -0.93
C VAL A 11 -5.24 14.49 -1.94
N SER A 12 -4.60 15.65 -2.13
CA SER A 12 -3.43 15.77 -3.00
C SER A 12 -2.20 15.01 -2.49
N GLU A 13 -1.98 14.97 -1.17
CA GLU A 13 -0.86 14.22 -0.57
C GLU A 13 -1.12 12.71 -0.58
N VAL A 14 -2.37 12.29 -0.39
CA VAL A 14 -2.80 10.90 -0.51
C VAL A 14 -2.54 10.38 -1.93
N ASN A 15 -2.95 11.14 -2.96
CA ASN A 15 -2.73 10.75 -4.35
C ASN A 15 -1.23 10.64 -4.68
N LYS A 16 -0.41 11.60 -4.22
CA LYS A 16 1.05 11.52 -4.37
C LYS A 16 1.64 10.30 -3.66
N ASN A 17 1.11 9.93 -2.49
CA ASN A 17 1.57 8.76 -1.75
C ASN A 17 1.29 7.46 -2.52
N VAL A 18 0.09 7.35 -3.09
CA VAL A 18 -0.31 6.21 -3.92
C VAL A 18 0.53 6.14 -5.19
N GLU A 19 0.75 7.27 -5.85
CA GLU A 19 1.60 7.36 -7.04
C GLU A 19 3.04 6.88 -6.75
N GLN A 20 3.65 7.40 -5.68
CA GLN A 20 4.99 6.99 -5.25
C GLN A 20 5.05 5.48 -4.95
N LEU A 21 4.05 4.95 -4.24
CA LEU A 21 3.96 3.54 -3.92
C LEU A 21 3.87 2.66 -5.18
N LEU A 22 3.04 3.06 -6.16
CA LEU A 22 2.86 2.34 -7.41
C LEU A 22 4.12 2.38 -8.28
N ILE A 23 4.76 3.55 -8.41
CA ILE A 23 6.01 3.70 -9.17
C ILE A 23 7.11 2.84 -8.55
N ASN A 24 7.27 2.88 -7.23
CA ASN A 24 8.24 2.07 -6.51
C ASN A 24 7.95 0.57 -6.68
N ALA A 25 6.68 0.17 -6.62
CA ALA A 25 6.29 -1.21 -6.84
C ALA A 25 6.58 -1.69 -8.27
N ALA A 26 6.24 -0.89 -9.27
CA ALA A 26 6.50 -1.18 -10.67
C ALA A 26 8.01 -1.28 -10.94
N ARG A 27 8.81 -0.34 -10.43
CA ARG A 27 10.27 -0.34 -10.61
C ARG A 27 10.92 -1.59 -10.04
N ILE A 28 10.48 -2.06 -8.87
CA ILE A 28 11.06 -3.27 -8.30
C ILE A 28 10.56 -4.53 -9.02
N MET A 29 9.28 -4.59 -9.43
CA MET A 29 8.77 -5.70 -10.24
C MET A 29 9.43 -5.77 -11.62
N TYR A 30 9.90 -4.64 -12.15
CA TYR A 30 10.69 -4.57 -13.38
C TYR A 30 12.14 -5.03 -13.15
N SER A 31 12.78 -4.55 -12.08
CA SER A 31 14.16 -4.90 -11.73
C SER A 31 14.36 -6.37 -11.36
N ASP A 32 13.34 -7.02 -10.80
CA ASP A 32 13.39 -8.42 -10.36
C ASP A 32 12.32 -9.21 -11.13
N PRO A 33 12.68 -9.82 -12.28
CA PRO A 33 11.73 -10.54 -13.11
C PRO A 33 11.13 -11.77 -12.41
N ALA A 34 11.86 -12.39 -11.48
CA ALA A 34 11.43 -13.58 -10.74
C ALA A 34 10.35 -13.27 -9.68
N ARG A 35 10.24 -12.01 -9.24
CA ARG A 35 9.21 -11.57 -8.30
C ARG A 35 7.83 -11.55 -8.94
N ARG A 36 7.01 -12.54 -8.60
CA ARG A 36 5.64 -12.69 -9.16
C ARG A 36 4.62 -11.74 -8.54
N PHE A 37 4.69 -11.52 -7.23
CA PHE A 37 3.76 -10.66 -6.52
C PHE A 37 4.44 -9.85 -5.42
N ARG A 38 3.75 -8.84 -4.93
CA ARG A 38 4.23 -7.96 -3.86
C ARG A 38 3.06 -7.48 -3.00
N TRP A 39 3.35 -7.34 -1.72
CA TRP A 39 2.54 -6.57 -0.79
C TRP A 39 3.17 -5.20 -0.53
N SER A 40 2.33 -4.17 -0.49
CA SER A 40 2.69 -2.83 -0.03
C SER A 40 1.60 -2.26 0.86
N VAL A 41 1.98 -1.27 1.65
CA VAL A 41 1.10 -0.57 2.57
C VAL A 41 1.21 0.92 2.32
N SER A 42 0.07 1.60 2.21
CA SER A 42 0.00 3.05 2.39
C SER A 42 -0.63 3.36 3.74
N VAL A 43 0.02 4.23 4.50
CA VAL A 43 -0.49 4.73 5.78
C VAL A 43 -0.69 6.24 5.66
N GLU A 44 -1.93 6.65 5.80
CA GLU A 44 -2.39 8.03 5.74
C GLU A 44 -2.95 8.39 7.12
N ASN A 45 -2.10 8.99 7.97
CA ASN A 45 -2.39 9.27 9.37
C ASN A 45 -2.82 8.02 10.17
N THR A 46 -4.12 7.85 10.43
CA THR A 46 -4.72 6.70 11.13
C THR A 46 -5.37 5.68 10.20
N SER A 47 -5.47 5.98 8.91
CA SER A 47 -6.03 5.10 7.89
C SER A 47 -4.92 4.35 7.16
N MET A 48 -5.10 3.05 6.97
CA MET A 48 -4.16 2.17 6.29
C MET A 48 -4.84 1.45 5.14
N ARG A 49 -4.11 1.28 4.04
CA ARG A 49 -4.55 0.48 2.88
C ARG A 49 -3.52 -0.58 2.59
N PHE A 50 -4.01 -1.80 2.39
CA PHE A 50 -3.21 -2.92 1.90
C PHE A 50 -3.31 -3.02 0.38
N TRP A 51 -2.15 -3.15 -0.24
CA TRP A 51 -1.98 -3.28 -1.67
C TRP A 51 -1.39 -4.65 -1.98
N PHE A 52 -2.12 -5.43 -2.77
CA PHE A 52 -1.58 -6.61 -3.44
C PHE A 52 -1.31 -6.25 -4.89
N MET A 53 -0.08 -6.47 -5.34
CA MET A 53 0.34 -6.12 -6.68
C MET A 53 0.96 -7.31 -7.37
N TRP A 54 0.44 -7.60 -8.56
CA TRP A 54 0.98 -8.50 -9.56
C TRP A 54 1.09 -7.72 -10.87
N ARG A 55 2.02 -8.09 -11.75
CA ARG A 55 2.29 -7.51 -13.09
C ARG A 55 1.05 -7.13 -13.90
N SER A 56 -0.07 -7.84 -13.74
CA SER A 56 -1.31 -7.58 -14.47
C SER A 56 -2.48 -7.14 -13.59
N ILE A 57 -2.37 -7.24 -12.27
CA ILE A 57 -3.50 -7.05 -11.35
C ILE A 57 -3.04 -6.33 -10.09
N CYS A 58 -3.77 -5.28 -9.70
CA CYS A 58 -3.60 -4.61 -8.41
C CYS A 58 -4.90 -4.71 -7.62
N PHE A 59 -4.86 -5.35 -6.45
CA PHE A 59 -5.97 -5.32 -5.49
C PHE A 59 -5.66 -4.35 -4.35
N VAL A 60 -6.67 -3.57 -3.99
CA VAL A 60 -6.60 -2.61 -2.90
C VAL A 60 -7.70 -2.91 -1.91
N HIS A 61 -7.33 -3.04 -0.65
CA HIS A 61 -8.30 -3.10 0.42
C HIS A 61 -8.89 -1.72 0.70
N LYS A 62 -10.16 -1.66 1.11
CA LYS A 62 -10.77 -0.42 1.57
C LYS A 62 -9.95 0.17 2.74
N PRO A 63 -9.76 1.49 2.82
CA PRO A 63 -9.03 2.08 3.92
C PRO A 63 -9.70 1.71 5.24
N PHE A 64 -8.91 1.21 6.19
CA PHE A 64 -9.39 0.90 7.53
C PHE A 64 -8.49 1.57 8.56
N ASN A 65 -9.06 1.83 9.74
CA ASN A 65 -8.30 2.43 10.83
C ASN A 65 -7.57 1.33 11.60
N PHE A 66 -6.24 1.34 11.55
CA PHE A 66 -5.41 0.29 12.14
C PHE A 66 -5.33 0.37 13.68
N ILE A 67 -5.77 1.48 14.28
CA ILE A 67 -5.84 1.64 15.74
C ILE A 67 -7.12 0.98 16.26
N THR A 68 -8.23 1.14 15.54
CA THR A 68 -9.54 0.62 15.98
C THR A 68 -9.74 -0.84 15.56
N VAL A 69 -9.19 -1.25 14.42
CA VAL A 69 -9.27 -2.63 13.94
C VAL A 69 -8.12 -3.45 14.55
N ARG A 70 -8.44 -4.27 15.56
CA ARG A 70 -7.50 -5.25 16.10
C ARG A 70 -7.47 -6.48 15.19
N PHE A 71 -6.33 -6.73 14.54
CA PHE A 71 -6.07 -7.96 13.77
C PHE A 71 -6.11 -9.25 14.61
N CYS A 72 -6.14 -9.12 15.95
CA CYS A 72 -6.05 -10.22 16.92
C CYS A 72 -7.37 -10.97 17.16
N LYS A 73 -8.23 -11.15 16.15
CA LYS A 73 -9.47 -11.94 16.27
C LYS A 73 -9.59 -13.07 15.23
N LEU A 74 -8.50 -13.41 14.57
CA LEU A 74 -8.47 -14.44 13.50
C LEU A 74 -7.42 -15.55 13.73
N PHE A 75 -7.00 -15.77 14.97
CA PHE A 75 -6.31 -16.99 15.40
C PHE A 75 -6.95 -17.51 16.68
#